data_AF-A0A812QJZ4-F1
#
_entry.id   AF-A0A812QJZ4-F1
#
_cell.length_a   1.000
_cell.length_b   1.000
_cell.length_c   1.000
_cell.angle_alpha   90.00
_cell.angle_beta   90.00
_cell.angle_gamma   90.00
#
_symmetry.space_group_name_H-M   'P 1'
#
loop_
_entity.id
_entity.type
_entity.pdbx_description
1 polymer ?
#
loop_
_entity_poly.entity_id
_entity_poly.type
_entity_poly.pdbx_seq_one_letter_code
_entity_poly.pdbx_strand_id
1 'polypeptide(L)'
;MEEFQDVTQHDPTAVVVGTAPEQMHYERLTEAMRVLQTNQDSHLIAVNKGRYFQRADGLALQAGPFVAALEYATGKTATVVGKPDWEFFHSAAEDASGTIGSATELPLGNFVMIGDDVIDDVQGAMRAGMRAILVKTGKYRPGDENRCETSPLAVVDSLEHAVDFLHDTGLLE
;
A
#
# COMPACT_ATOMS: atom_id res chain seq x y z
N MET A 1 10.72 -16.05 4.46
CA MET A 1 9.61 -15.74 3.54
C MET A 1 10.05 -16.22 2.17
N GLU A 2 9.21 -16.91 1.41
CA GLU A 2 9.58 -17.48 0.10
C GLU A 2 10.08 -16.42 -0.88
N GLU A 3 9.45 -15.24 -0.84
CA GLU A 3 9.75 -14.07 -1.68
C GLU A 3 11.12 -13.42 -1.42
N PHE A 4 11.79 -13.74 -0.29
CA PHE A 4 13.09 -13.17 0.09
C PHE A 4 14.14 -14.26 0.36
N GLN A 5 13.99 -15.46 -0.19
CA GLN A 5 14.92 -16.57 0.04
C GLN A 5 16.34 -16.27 -0.45
N ASP A 6 16.46 -15.50 -1.54
CA ASP A 6 17.75 -15.14 -2.15
C ASP A 6 18.37 -13.87 -1.54
N VAL A 7 17.71 -13.25 -0.55
CA VAL A 7 18.21 -12.07 0.14
C VAL A 7 19.01 -12.49 1.37
N THR A 8 20.25 -12.00 1.48
CA THR A 8 21.09 -12.28 2.65
C THR A 8 20.51 -11.64 3.91
N GLN A 9 20.34 -12.44 4.96
CA GLN A 9 19.79 -11.98 6.25
C GLN A 9 20.84 -11.99 7.39
N HIS A 10 22.08 -12.36 7.09
CA HIS A 10 23.19 -12.30 8.05
C HIS A 10 23.78 -10.89 8.10
N ASP A 11 24.09 -10.41 9.31
CA ASP A 11 24.57 -9.04 9.57
C ASP A 11 23.71 -7.95 8.89
N PRO A 12 22.41 -7.87 9.24
CA PRO A 12 21.47 -7.03 8.50
C PRO A 12 21.83 -5.55 8.65
N THR A 13 21.75 -4.83 7.53
CA THR A 13 21.88 -3.36 7.47
C THR A 13 20.55 -2.67 7.19
N ALA A 14 19.46 -3.42 7.04
CA ALA A 14 18.14 -2.89 6.78
C ALA A 14 17.07 -3.65 7.56
N VAL A 15 15.98 -2.95 7.87
CA VAL A 15 14.76 -3.51 8.43
C VAL A 15 13.62 -3.24 7.45
N VAL A 16 13.02 -4.30 6.92
CA VAL A 16 11.80 -4.22 6.11
C VAL A 16 10.59 -4.53 6.99
N VAL A 17 9.63 -3.61 7.03
CA VAL A 17 8.42 -3.71 7.85
C VAL A 17 7.21 -3.83 6.94
N GLY A 18 6.61 -5.01 6.94
CA GLY A 18 5.29 -5.29 6.34
C GLY A 18 4.24 -5.59 7.40
N THR A 19 3.04 -5.99 6.99
CA THR A 19 2.00 -6.43 7.93
C THR A 19 2.25 -7.88 8.32
N ALA A 20 2.98 -8.10 9.42
CA ALA A 20 3.30 -9.43 9.95
C ALA A 20 2.87 -9.54 11.43
N PRO A 21 1.56 -9.73 11.74
CA PRO A 21 1.03 -9.62 13.10
C PRO A 21 1.78 -10.46 14.14
N GLU A 22 2.21 -11.67 13.76
CA GLU A 22 2.96 -12.58 14.64
C GLU A 22 4.37 -12.10 14.99
N GLN A 23 4.94 -11.19 14.19
CA GLN A 23 6.26 -10.58 14.42
C GLN A 23 6.14 -9.19 15.08
N MET A 24 4.92 -8.66 15.24
CA MET A 24 4.68 -7.33 15.79
C MET A 24 4.60 -7.35 17.32
N HIS A 25 5.67 -7.82 17.95
CA HIS A 25 5.81 -7.88 19.41
C HIS A 25 7.11 -7.21 19.88
N TYR A 26 7.18 -6.93 21.18
CA TYR A 26 8.22 -6.10 21.79
C TYR A 26 9.65 -6.57 21.45
N GLU A 27 9.92 -7.87 21.57
CA GLU A 27 11.26 -8.43 21.35
C GLU A 27 11.70 -8.26 19.90
N ARG A 28 10.81 -8.50 18.93
CA ARG A 28 11.12 -8.32 17.50
C ARG A 28 11.30 -6.86 17.11
N LEU A 29 10.47 -5.96 17.64
CA LEU A 29 10.67 -4.52 17.44
C LEU A 29 11.98 -4.03 18.07
N THR A 30 12.36 -4.59 19.22
CA THR A 30 13.64 -4.27 19.88
C THR A 30 14.83 -4.76 19.04
N GLU A 31 14.74 -5.94 18.44
CA GLU A 31 15.77 -6.44 17.51
C GLU A 31 15.89 -5.56 16.27
N ALA A 32 14.76 -5.23 15.63
CA ALA A 32 14.73 -4.30 14.50
C ALA A 32 15.33 -2.92 14.85
N MET A 33 14.97 -2.36 16.00
CA MET A 33 15.54 -1.10 16.49
C MET A 33 17.07 -1.19 16.67
N ARG A 34 17.58 -2.31 17.22
CA ARG A 34 19.02 -2.51 17.39
C ARG A 34 19.76 -2.59 16.05
N VAL A 35 19.20 -3.28 15.06
CA VAL A 35 19.74 -3.32 13.69
C VAL A 35 19.86 -1.89 13.12
N LEU A 36 18.80 -1.09 13.29
CA LEU A 36 18.76 0.31 12.86
C LEU A 36 19.70 1.24 13.66
N GLN A 37 20.27 0.79 14.77
CA GLN A 37 21.24 1.55 15.55
C GLN A 37 22.69 1.10 15.31
N THR A 38 22.91 -0.04 14.66
CA THR A 38 24.25 -0.59 14.41
C THR A 38 25.15 0.37 13.63
N ASN A 39 24.61 1.07 12.63
CA ASN A 39 25.32 2.11 11.88
C ASN A 39 24.36 3.18 11.32
N GLN A 40 24.93 4.33 10.94
CA GLN A 40 24.15 5.45 10.38
C GLN A 40 23.53 5.10 9.03
N ASP A 41 24.16 4.21 8.26
CA ASP A 41 23.72 3.81 6.92
C ASP A 41 22.58 2.78 6.93
N SER A 42 22.12 2.36 8.11
CA SER A 42 21.02 1.40 8.19
C SER A 42 19.70 1.99 7.70
N HIS A 43 18.93 1.16 6.99
CA HIS A 43 17.69 1.59 6.32
C HIS A 43 16.45 1.00 7.00
N LEU A 44 15.48 1.86 7.31
CA LEU A 44 14.12 1.45 7.66
C LEU A 44 13.26 1.53 6.40
N ILE A 45 12.76 0.40 5.93
CA ILE A 45 11.92 0.29 4.74
C ILE A 45 10.54 -0.19 5.18
N ALA A 46 9.49 0.54 4.78
CA ALA A 46 8.11 0.19 5.08
C ALA A 46 7.38 -0.19 3.79
N VAL A 47 6.79 -1.39 3.75
CA VAL A 47 5.95 -1.81 2.60
C VAL A 47 4.73 -0.89 2.47
N ASN A 48 4.16 -0.45 3.59
CA ASN A 48 3.18 0.64 3.64
C ASN A 48 3.19 1.25 5.05
N LYS A 49 2.61 2.43 5.20
CA LYS A 49 2.36 3.07 6.51
C LYS A 49 0.87 3.16 6.83
N GLY A 50 0.10 2.22 6.31
CA GLY A 50 -1.33 2.13 6.59
C GLY A 50 -1.59 2.01 8.09
N ARG A 51 -2.65 2.69 8.56
CA ARG A 51 -2.95 2.81 10.01
C ARG A 51 -3.60 1.54 10.54
N TYR A 52 -4.60 1.06 9.82
CA TYR A 52 -5.43 -0.08 10.19
C TYR A 52 -6.12 -0.66 8.96
N PHE A 53 -6.67 -1.85 9.11
CA PHE A 53 -7.50 -2.52 8.12
C PHE A 53 -8.70 -3.19 8.77
N GLN A 54 -9.70 -3.53 7.97
CA GLN A 54 -10.90 -4.22 8.43
C GLN A 54 -10.67 -5.74 8.40
N ARG A 55 -10.89 -6.40 9.54
CA ARG A 55 -10.99 -7.86 9.69
C ARG A 55 -12.43 -8.25 10.02
N ALA A 56 -12.69 -9.56 10.04
CA ALA A 56 -13.98 -10.12 10.45
C ALA A 56 -14.36 -9.78 11.90
N ASP A 57 -13.37 -9.61 12.78
CA ASP A 57 -13.54 -9.29 14.20
C ASP A 57 -13.42 -7.78 14.51
N GLY A 58 -13.23 -6.92 13.50
CA GLY A 58 -13.17 -5.48 13.65
C GLY A 58 -11.92 -4.85 13.04
N LEU A 59 -11.56 -3.65 13.49
CA LEU A 59 -10.36 -2.96 13.04
C LEU A 59 -9.11 -3.58 13.67
N ALA A 60 -8.09 -3.78 12.85
CA ALA A 60 -6.78 -4.25 13.29
C ALA A 60 -5.67 -3.34 12.79
N LEU A 61 -4.59 -3.24 13.55
CA LEU A 61 -3.43 -2.42 13.20
C LEU A 61 -2.73 -2.97 11.95
N GLN A 62 -2.34 -2.07 11.05
CA GLN A 62 -1.44 -2.36 9.94
C GLN A 62 0.02 -2.09 10.34
N ALA A 63 0.95 -2.07 9.37
CA ALA A 63 2.37 -1.83 9.63
C ALA A 63 2.67 -0.41 10.17
N GLY A 64 1.87 0.60 9.80
CA GLY A 64 2.14 2.01 10.10
C GLY A 64 2.43 2.33 11.56
N PRO A 65 1.62 1.88 12.54
CA PRO A 65 1.90 2.06 13.97
C PRO A 65 3.27 1.51 14.42
N PHE A 66 3.69 0.37 13.88
CA PHE A 66 4.97 -0.26 14.22
C PHE A 66 6.15 0.43 13.53
N VAL A 67 5.96 0.86 12.28
CA VAL A 67 6.91 1.73 11.58
C VAL A 67 7.12 3.01 12.39
N ALA A 68 6.04 3.67 12.82
CA ALA A 68 6.12 4.90 13.61
C ALA A 68 6.85 4.69 14.94
N ALA A 69 6.66 3.53 15.59
CA ALA A 69 7.41 3.20 16.82
C ALA A 69 8.92 3.08 16.55
N LEU A 70 9.32 2.44 15.45
CA LEU A 70 10.73 2.32 15.06
C LEU A 70 11.32 3.66 14.63
N GLU A 71 10.59 4.46 13.86
CA GLU A 71 10.99 5.82 13.48
C GLU A 71 11.24 6.68 14.72
N TYR A 72 10.30 6.64 15.68
CA TYR A 72 10.42 7.37 16.94
C TYR A 72 11.63 6.90 17.77
N ALA A 73 11.82 5.59 17.90
CA ALA A 73 12.90 5.02 18.71
C ALA A 73 14.30 5.24 18.12
N THR A 74 14.41 5.36 16.80
CA THR A 74 15.69 5.42 16.09
C THR A 74 16.01 6.82 15.54
N GLY A 75 15.02 7.70 15.44
CA GLY A 75 15.15 9.00 14.77
C GLY A 75 15.26 8.90 13.25
N LYS A 76 15.18 7.70 12.67
CA LYS A 76 15.22 7.46 11.22
C LYS A 76 13.82 7.62 10.64
N THR A 77 13.74 8.11 9.41
CA THR A 77 12.49 8.13 8.63
C THR A 77 12.44 6.90 7.74
N ALA A 78 11.30 6.23 7.69
CA ALA A 78 11.13 5.06 6.84
C ALA A 78 11.02 5.47 5.36
N THR A 79 11.70 4.74 4.48
CA THR A 79 11.40 4.76 3.03
C THR A 79 10.15 3.92 2.80
N VAL A 80 9.09 4.50 2.26
CA VAL A 80 7.84 3.79 1.95
C VAL A 80 7.87 3.36 0.49
N VAL A 81 7.69 2.08 0.21
CA VAL A 81 7.80 1.51 -1.15
C VAL A 81 6.46 1.02 -1.71
N GLY A 82 5.39 1.12 -0.93
CA GLY A 82 4.03 0.85 -1.40
C GLY A 82 3.18 2.09 -1.44
N LYS A 83 1.86 1.89 -1.59
CA LYS A 83 0.86 2.95 -1.56
C LYS A 83 1.04 3.92 -0.37
N PRO A 84 0.88 5.24 -0.57
CA PRO A 84 0.46 5.93 -1.80
C PRO A 84 1.61 6.31 -2.75
N ASP A 85 2.80 5.72 -2.62
CA ASP A 85 3.94 6.05 -3.48
C ASP A 85 3.65 5.74 -4.95
N TRP A 86 4.04 6.64 -5.85
CA TRP A 86 3.74 6.54 -7.28
C TRP A 86 4.48 5.36 -7.93
N GLU A 87 5.66 4.99 -7.42
CA GLU A 87 6.46 3.88 -7.95
C GLU A 87 5.70 2.55 -7.84
N PHE A 88 4.92 2.38 -6.76
CA PHE A 88 4.09 1.18 -6.56
C PHE A 88 3.03 1.01 -7.66
N PHE A 89 2.39 2.10 -8.08
CA PHE A 89 1.37 2.05 -9.12
C PHE A 89 1.99 1.80 -10.50
N HIS A 90 3.18 2.37 -10.75
CA HIS A 90 3.92 2.13 -11.99
C HIS A 90 4.37 0.67 -12.10
N SER A 91 4.98 0.11 -11.05
CA SER A 91 5.40 -1.30 -11.06
C SER A 91 4.22 -2.26 -11.27
N ALA A 92 3.07 -1.97 -10.67
CA ALA A 92 1.86 -2.77 -10.88
C ALA A 92 1.34 -2.70 -12.34
N ALA A 93 1.45 -1.53 -12.98
CA ALA A 93 1.07 -1.35 -14.37
C ALA A 93 2.03 -2.03 -15.36
N GLU A 94 3.33 -2.00 -15.08
CA GLU A 94 4.35 -2.73 -15.84
C GLU A 94 4.08 -4.24 -15.81
N ASP A 95 3.89 -4.81 -14.61
CA ASP A 95 3.58 -6.23 -14.42
C ASP A 95 2.28 -6.65 -15.13
N ALA A 96 1.23 -5.82 -15.00
CA ALA A 96 -0.04 -6.07 -15.67
C ALA A 96 0.09 -6.01 -17.20
N SER A 97 0.85 -5.04 -17.72
CA SER A 97 1.12 -4.91 -19.17
C SER A 97 1.86 -6.13 -19.71
N GLY A 98 2.84 -6.66 -18.97
CA GLY A 98 3.54 -7.89 -19.31
C GLY A 98 2.63 -9.12 -19.31
N THR A 99 1.71 -9.20 -18.34
CA THR A 99 0.76 -10.32 -18.21
C THR A 99 -0.21 -10.42 -19.40
N ILE A 100 -0.66 -9.28 -19.93
CA ILE A 100 -1.55 -9.23 -21.10
C ILE A 100 -0.79 -9.30 -22.45
N GLY A 101 0.52 -9.53 -22.42
CA GLY A 101 1.35 -9.67 -23.61
C GLY A 101 1.52 -8.37 -24.41
N SER A 102 1.33 -7.22 -23.78
CA SER A 102 1.54 -5.94 -24.45
C SER A 102 3.02 -5.73 -24.74
N ALA A 103 3.37 -5.42 -25.99
CA ALA A 103 4.76 -5.15 -26.39
C ALA A 103 5.30 -3.82 -25.82
N THR A 104 4.41 -2.97 -25.33
CA THR A 104 4.71 -1.67 -24.70
C THR A 104 3.92 -1.55 -23.41
N GLU A 105 4.51 -0.90 -22.40
CA GLU A 105 3.77 -0.53 -21.19
C GLU A 105 2.52 0.28 -21.55
N LEU A 106 1.38 -0.10 -20.98
CA LEU A 106 0.17 0.69 -21.13
C LEU A 106 0.29 1.96 -20.28
N PRO A 107 -0.19 3.12 -20.78
CA PRO A 107 -0.24 4.33 -19.95
C PRO A 107 -1.03 4.10 -18.66
N LEU A 108 -0.59 4.69 -17.55
CA LEU A 108 -1.28 4.56 -16.25
C LEU A 108 -2.78 4.93 -16.32
N GLY A 109 -3.14 5.88 -17.18
CA GLY A 109 -4.53 6.26 -17.43
C GLY A 109 -5.41 5.11 -17.95
N ASN A 110 -4.84 4.04 -18.49
CA ASN A 110 -5.58 2.85 -18.94
C ASN A 110 -5.99 1.95 -17.77
N PHE A 111 -5.42 2.13 -16.58
CA PHE A 111 -5.73 1.34 -15.40
C PHE A 111 -6.74 2.04 -14.49
N VAL A 112 -7.54 1.24 -13.79
CA VAL A 112 -8.47 1.71 -12.75
C VAL A 112 -8.11 1.05 -11.43
N MET A 113 -7.70 1.86 -10.45
CA MET A 113 -7.53 1.41 -9.07
C MET A 113 -8.88 1.34 -8.37
N ILE A 114 -9.21 0.20 -7.76
CA ILE A 114 -10.41 0.05 -6.92
C ILE A 114 -9.94 -0.20 -5.49
N GLY A 115 -10.35 0.66 -4.56
CA GLY A 115 -9.88 0.57 -3.18
C GLY A 115 -10.83 1.17 -2.16
N ASP A 116 -10.63 0.81 -0.90
CA ASP A 116 -11.40 1.30 0.25
C ASP A 116 -10.63 2.35 1.07
N ASP A 117 -9.33 2.57 0.79
CA ASP A 117 -8.56 3.69 1.33
C ASP A 117 -8.56 4.90 0.40
N VAL A 118 -9.07 6.02 0.91
CA VAL A 118 -9.07 7.28 0.16
C VAL A 118 -7.66 7.81 -0.11
N ILE A 119 -6.73 7.66 0.82
CA ILE A 119 -5.37 8.19 0.70
C ILE A 119 -4.46 7.21 -0.02
N ASP A 120 -4.39 5.98 0.50
CA ASP A 120 -3.41 5.00 0.01
C ASP A 120 -3.81 4.48 -1.37
N ASP A 121 -5.10 4.18 -1.59
CA ASP A 121 -5.56 3.58 -2.84
C ASP A 121 -5.94 4.66 -3.86
N VAL A 122 -6.95 5.46 -3.52
CA VAL A 122 -7.63 6.33 -4.48
C VAL A 122 -6.77 7.54 -4.85
N GLN A 123 -6.34 8.33 -3.85
CA GLN A 123 -5.48 9.48 -4.11
C GLN A 123 -4.10 9.10 -4.61
N GLY A 124 -3.50 8.05 -4.03
CA GLY A 124 -2.22 7.50 -4.52
C GLY A 124 -2.27 7.20 -6.02
N ALA A 125 -3.27 6.42 -6.44
CA ALA A 125 -3.44 6.04 -7.84
C ALA A 125 -3.69 7.26 -8.74
N MET A 126 -4.57 8.18 -8.32
CA MET A 126 -4.89 9.37 -9.10
C MET A 126 -3.69 10.31 -9.25
N ARG A 127 -2.86 10.45 -8.21
CA ARG A 127 -1.62 11.24 -8.27
C ARG A 127 -0.58 10.59 -9.18
N ALA A 128 -0.54 9.26 -9.25
CA ALA A 128 0.28 8.52 -10.21
C ALA A 128 -0.26 8.62 -11.65
N GLY A 129 -1.49 9.09 -11.86
CA GLY A 129 -2.11 9.25 -13.19
C GLY A 129 -3.03 8.11 -13.60
N MET A 130 -3.35 7.18 -12.69
CA MET A 130 -4.40 6.20 -12.88
C MET A 130 -5.79 6.80 -12.67
N ARG A 131 -6.82 6.11 -13.18
CA ARG A 131 -8.20 6.35 -12.75
C ARG A 131 -8.46 5.57 -11.45
N ALA A 132 -9.42 6.00 -10.64
CA ALA A 132 -9.72 5.31 -9.39
C ALA A 132 -11.23 5.29 -9.07
N ILE A 133 -11.67 4.26 -8.35
CA ILE A 133 -13.01 4.10 -7.79
C ILE A 133 -12.86 3.82 -6.29
N LEU A 134 -13.61 4.55 -5.47
CA LEU A 134 -13.70 4.32 -4.03
C LEU A 134 -14.86 3.37 -3.73
N VAL A 135 -14.61 2.26 -3.03
CA VAL A 135 -15.66 1.35 -2.56
C VAL A 135 -15.96 1.57 -1.08
N LYS A 136 -17.24 1.54 -0.70
CA LYS A 136 -17.69 1.75 0.70
C LYS A 136 -17.65 0.49 1.58
N THR A 137 -16.82 -0.49 1.21
CA THR A 137 -16.56 -1.70 1.98
C THR A 137 -15.28 -1.58 2.81
N GLY A 138 -14.98 -2.59 3.63
CA GLY A 138 -13.70 -2.67 4.33
C GLY A 138 -13.50 -1.56 5.37
N LYS A 139 -12.39 -0.82 5.27
CA LYS A 139 -12.03 0.21 6.25
C LYS A 139 -12.64 1.58 5.98
N TYR A 140 -13.31 1.77 4.84
CA TYR A 140 -14.04 3.00 4.53
C TYR A 140 -15.00 3.38 5.67
N ARG A 141 -15.12 4.69 5.94
CA ARG A 141 -16.11 5.25 6.87
C ARG A 141 -16.90 6.37 6.20
N PRO A 142 -18.19 6.55 6.55
CA PRO A 142 -19.00 7.64 6.00
C PRO A 142 -18.30 8.99 6.11
N GLY A 143 -18.19 9.71 4.99
CA GLY A 143 -17.51 10.99 4.88
C GLY A 143 -16.04 10.90 4.48
N ASP A 144 -15.45 9.69 4.37
CA ASP A 144 -14.10 9.52 3.83
C ASP A 144 -13.99 10.07 2.40
N GLU A 145 -15.04 9.95 1.60
CA GLU A 145 -15.12 10.51 0.24
C GLU A 145 -14.86 12.02 0.19
N ASN A 146 -15.14 12.75 1.28
CA ASN A 146 -14.88 14.19 1.36
C ASN A 146 -13.39 14.51 1.57
N ARG A 147 -12.56 13.50 1.83
CA ARG A 147 -11.11 13.65 1.97
C ARG A 147 -10.40 13.61 0.63
N CYS A 148 -11.08 13.19 -0.45
CA CYS A 148 -10.58 13.22 -1.81
C CYS A 148 -10.24 14.66 -2.24
N GLU A 149 -8.98 14.92 -2.60
CA GLU A 149 -8.57 16.22 -3.17
C GLU A 149 -9.23 16.47 -4.54
N THR A 150 -9.42 15.39 -5.30
CA THR A 150 -10.09 15.38 -6.60
C THR A 150 -11.07 14.21 -6.62
N SER A 151 -12.23 14.39 -7.27
CA SER A 151 -13.23 13.32 -7.32
C SER A 151 -12.72 12.08 -8.08
N PRO A 152 -12.87 10.87 -7.52
CA PRO A 152 -12.62 9.63 -8.27
C PRO A 152 -13.66 9.46 -9.39
N LEU A 153 -13.48 8.46 -10.25
CA LEU A 153 -14.47 8.10 -11.28
C LEU A 153 -15.85 7.85 -10.67
N ALA A 154 -15.88 7.13 -9.54
CA ALA A 154 -17.08 6.82 -8.80
C ALA A 154 -16.78 6.55 -7.33
N VAL A 155 -17.83 6.70 -6.51
CA VAL A 155 -17.88 6.21 -5.13
C VAL A 155 -19.07 5.26 -5.05
N VAL A 156 -18.81 3.97 -4.85
CA VAL A 156 -19.82 2.90 -4.98
C VAL A 156 -19.86 2.01 -3.75
N ASP A 157 -20.93 1.25 -3.57
CA ASP A 157 -21.17 0.56 -2.30
C ASP A 157 -20.34 -0.71 -2.11
N SER A 158 -19.86 -1.35 -3.18
CA SER A 158 -19.02 -2.56 -3.13
C SER A 158 -18.19 -2.75 -4.39
N LEU A 159 -17.31 -3.75 -4.39
CA LEU A 159 -16.54 -4.16 -5.57
C LEU A 159 -17.47 -4.58 -6.74
N GLU A 160 -18.57 -5.27 -6.46
CA GLU A 160 -19.57 -5.63 -7.47
C GLU A 160 -20.12 -4.39 -8.19
N HIS A 161 -20.55 -3.37 -7.44
CA HIS A 161 -21.00 -2.11 -8.02
C HIS A 161 -19.90 -1.37 -8.79
N ALA A 162 -18.62 -1.57 -8.44
CA ALA A 162 -17.50 -1.01 -9.21
C ALA A 162 -17.35 -1.70 -10.56
N VAL A 163 -17.53 -3.03 -10.61
CA VAL A 163 -17.51 -3.81 -11.86
C VAL A 163 -18.69 -3.40 -12.75
N ASP A 164 -19.90 -3.30 -12.19
CA ASP A 164 -21.09 -2.84 -12.92
C ASP A 164 -20.87 -1.45 -13.52
N PHE A 165 -20.34 -0.51 -12.72
CA PHE A 165 -20.02 0.83 -13.19
C PHE A 165 -19.05 0.83 -14.38
N LEU A 166 -18.01 -0.02 -14.34
CA LEU A 166 -17.01 -0.10 -15.41
C LEU A 166 -17.61 -0.68 -16.70
N HIS A 167 -18.49 -1.69 -16.61
CA HIS A 167 -19.20 -2.21 -17.77
C HIS A 167 -20.17 -1.18 -18.35
N ASP A 168 -21.01 -0.55 -17.52
CA ASP A 168 -22.00 0.43 -17.96
C ASP A 168 -21.38 1.67 -18.63
N THR A 169 -20.15 2.01 -18.24
CA THR A 169 -19.39 3.14 -18.83
C THR A 169 -18.50 2.74 -20.00
N GLY A 170 -18.46 1.47 -20.39
CA GLY A 170 -17.61 0.96 -21.46
C GLY A 170 -16.11 1.02 -21.14
N LEU A 171 -15.76 1.04 -19.85
CA LEU A 171 -14.38 1.02 -19.36
C LEU A 171 -13.87 -0.39 -19.08
N LEU A 172 -14.76 -1.38 -19.06
CA LEU A 172 -14.48 -2.80 -18.98
C LEU A 172 -15.36 -3.53 -20.02
N GLU A 173 -14.72 -4.25 -20.93
CA GLU A 173 -15.37 -5.07 -21.98
C GLU A 173 -15.88 -6.41 -21.43
#